data_AF-A0A852RHE7-F1
#
_entry.id   AF-A0A852RHE7-F1
#
_cell.length_a   1.000
_cell.length_b   1.000
_cell.length_c   1.000
_cell.angle_alpha   90.00
_cell.angle_beta   90.00
_cell.angle_gamma   90.00
#
_symmetry.space_group_name_H-M   'P 1'
#
loop_
_entity.id
_entity.type
_entity.pdbx_description
1 polymer ?
#
loop_
_entity_poly.entity_id
_entity_poly.type
_entity_poly.pdbx_seq_one_letter_code
_entity_poly.pdbx_strand_id
1 'polypeptide(L)'
;MSNPARDLFEVFSGWRSKLDKEDPTYMVWAVDVRESSGAMEILKVFRIIDRVSAAIDAAEHSTGSDLSVFRAEVPQWVQTAVALPVHWVDVCDPEDAVPMALLKDLNHLALYLDGKVLVLDSTRRASLGDLLTEIEEALNAGGISAELKLYASRLVAEIRASISDANAGLGFDLSEALRRLWICLGAAQNEAPEKSKGVFKALREKVVPSVVSSVGSAGLIAGGTAALGLLP
;
A
#
# COMPACT_ATOMS: atom_id res chain seq x y z
N MET A 1 -6.35 2.83 1.75
CA MET A 1 -4.99 3.05 1.26
C MET A 1 -5.08 3.74 -0.08
N SER A 2 -4.40 4.87 -0.25
CA SER A 2 -4.37 5.72 -1.46
C SER A 2 -3.06 5.52 -2.25
N ASN A 3 -2.97 6.12 -3.42
CA ASN A 3 -1.76 6.16 -4.24
C ASN A 3 -0.60 6.80 -3.44
N PRO A 4 0.48 6.06 -3.13
CA PRO A 4 1.52 6.56 -2.24
C PRO A 4 2.31 7.73 -2.85
N ALA A 5 2.46 7.81 -4.18
CA ALA A 5 3.14 8.94 -4.81
C ALA A 5 2.28 10.22 -4.72
N ARG A 6 0.95 10.07 -4.80
CA ARG A 6 0.00 11.18 -4.54
C ARG A 6 0.09 11.62 -3.08
N ASP A 7 0.09 10.67 -2.14
CA ASP A 7 0.22 10.97 -0.71
C ASP A 7 1.52 11.75 -0.43
N LEU A 8 2.64 11.37 -1.05
CA LEU A 8 3.93 12.04 -0.87
C LEU A 8 3.92 13.45 -1.46
N PHE A 9 3.38 13.59 -2.68
CA PHE A 9 3.19 14.87 -3.35
C PHE A 9 2.38 15.84 -2.49
N GLU A 10 1.28 15.39 -1.89
CA GLU A 10 0.41 16.22 -1.05
C GLU A 10 1.14 16.71 0.21
N VAL A 11 1.91 15.85 0.87
CA VAL A 11 2.67 16.24 2.07
C VAL A 11 3.74 17.27 1.72
N PHE A 12 4.56 17.01 0.71
CA PHE A 12 5.63 17.93 0.30
C PHE A 12 5.08 19.25 -0.25
N SER A 13 3.99 19.22 -1.02
CA SER A 13 3.30 20.44 -1.47
C SER A 13 2.75 21.24 -0.29
N GLY A 14 2.25 20.55 0.74
CA GLY A 14 1.80 21.17 1.98
C GLY A 14 2.95 21.87 2.72
N TRP A 15 4.11 21.23 2.82
CA TRP A 15 5.32 21.83 3.41
C TRP A 15 5.76 23.07 2.64
N ARG A 16 5.87 22.96 1.30
CA ARG A 16 6.24 24.09 0.46
C ARG A 16 5.26 25.26 0.59
N SER A 17 3.95 25.00 0.58
CA SER A 17 2.95 26.06 0.73
C SER A 17 3.03 26.77 2.08
N LYS A 18 3.48 26.11 3.15
CA LYS A 18 3.70 26.77 4.45
C LYS A 18 4.90 27.72 4.37
N LEU A 19 5.99 27.30 3.72
CA LEU A 19 7.17 28.13 3.50
C LEU A 19 6.88 29.35 2.60
N ASP A 20 5.98 29.22 1.61
CA ASP A 20 5.60 30.32 0.73
C ASP A 20 4.71 31.41 1.41
N LYS A 21 4.07 31.10 2.55
CA LYS A 21 3.04 31.96 3.17
C LYS A 21 3.55 32.80 4.34
N GLU A 22 4.74 32.53 4.85
CA GLU A 22 5.28 33.21 6.03
C GLU A 22 6.56 33.99 5.66
N ASP A 23 6.65 35.25 6.12
CA ASP A 23 7.82 36.14 6.01
C ASP A 23 9.08 35.40 6.53
N PRO A 24 10.28 35.54 5.95
CA PRO A 24 11.35 34.51 5.94
C PRO A 24 11.51 33.81 7.29
N THR A 25 10.85 32.65 7.42
CA THR A 25 10.68 31.95 8.70
C THR A 25 11.34 30.59 8.66
N TYR A 26 11.87 30.22 9.81
CA TYR A 26 12.57 28.98 10.07
C TYR A 26 11.69 27.75 9.75
N MET A 27 12.27 26.72 9.15
CA MET A 27 11.59 25.47 8.78
C MET A 27 10.87 24.75 9.93
N VAL A 28 11.17 25.11 11.19
CA VAL A 28 10.48 24.59 12.38
C VAL A 28 8.99 24.94 12.41
N TRP A 29 8.52 25.88 11.58
CA TRP A 29 7.11 26.26 11.47
C TRP A 29 6.33 25.37 10.50
N ALA A 30 7.03 24.73 9.54
CA ALA A 30 6.40 23.78 8.61
C ALA A 30 6.12 22.42 9.28
N VAL A 31 7.09 21.90 10.05
CA VAL A 31 7.01 20.65 10.83
C VAL A 31 7.90 20.76 12.08
N ASP A 32 7.30 20.91 13.27
CA ASP A 32 8.04 20.92 14.54
C ASP A 32 8.18 19.51 15.12
N VAL A 33 9.33 18.86 14.94
CA VAL A 33 9.54 17.50 15.46
C VAL A 33 9.77 17.45 16.97
N ARG A 34 9.94 18.60 17.64
CA ARG A 34 9.97 18.66 19.11
C ARG A 34 8.59 18.35 19.69
N GLU A 35 7.56 18.59 18.89
CA GLU A 35 6.20 18.14 19.18
C GLU A 35 5.98 16.72 18.63
N SER A 36 5.18 15.92 19.37
CA SER A 36 4.83 14.57 18.95
C SER A 36 4.10 14.54 17.60
N SER A 37 3.36 15.61 17.27
CA SER A 37 2.67 15.81 15.99
C SER A 37 3.65 15.85 14.81
N GLY A 38 4.68 16.70 14.87
CA GLY A 38 5.67 16.81 13.80
C GLY A 38 6.57 15.58 13.69
N ALA A 39 6.95 14.96 14.82
CA ALA A 39 7.68 13.70 14.80
C ALA A 39 6.89 12.58 14.10
N MET A 40 5.58 12.49 14.36
CA MET A 40 4.69 11.53 13.70
C MET A 40 4.50 11.84 12.21
N GLU A 41 4.53 13.11 11.81
CA GLU A 41 4.46 13.51 10.40
C GLU A 41 5.72 13.08 9.62
N ILE A 42 6.91 13.25 10.18
CA ILE A 42 8.16 12.74 9.58
C ILE A 42 8.14 11.22 9.46
N LEU A 43 7.75 10.51 10.53
CA LEU A 43 7.60 9.06 10.46
C LEU A 43 6.59 8.64 9.39
N LYS A 44 5.48 9.38 9.23
CA LYS A 44 4.51 9.15 8.18
C LYS A 44 5.13 9.32 6.78
N VAL A 45 5.97 10.32 6.55
CA VAL A 45 6.63 10.52 5.26
C VAL A 45 7.55 9.36 4.89
N PHE A 46 8.36 8.86 5.82
CA PHE A 46 9.18 7.67 5.55
C PHE A 46 8.35 6.45 5.18
N ARG A 47 7.20 6.25 5.82
CA ARG A 47 6.26 5.17 5.45
C ARG A 47 5.71 5.36 4.04
N ILE A 48 5.42 6.60 3.65
CA ILE A 48 4.96 6.88 2.31
C ILE A 48 6.08 6.59 1.29
N ILE A 49 7.32 7.01 1.55
CA ILE A 49 8.48 6.75 0.66
C ILE A 49 8.71 5.24 0.46
N ASP A 50 8.63 4.45 1.54
CA ASP A 50 8.72 2.99 1.47
C ASP A 50 7.59 2.40 0.60
N ARG A 51 6.35 2.87 0.78
CA ARG A 51 5.21 2.48 -0.05
C ARG A 51 5.36 2.89 -1.52
N VAL A 52 5.96 4.04 -1.81
CA VAL A 52 6.27 4.45 -3.19
C VAL A 52 7.28 3.48 -3.81
N SER A 53 8.33 3.13 -3.07
CA SER A 53 9.37 2.21 -3.54
C SER A 53 8.78 0.83 -3.86
N ALA A 54 7.96 0.28 -2.96
CA ALA A 54 7.24 -0.97 -3.19
C ALA A 54 6.27 -0.90 -4.39
N ALA A 55 5.60 0.24 -4.60
CA ALA A 55 4.72 0.44 -5.74
C ALA A 55 5.49 0.51 -7.07
N ILE A 56 6.68 1.10 -7.08
CA ILE A 56 7.60 1.08 -8.23
C ILE A 56 8.02 -0.36 -8.52
N ASP A 57 8.51 -1.10 -7.52
CA ASP A 57 8.89 -2.51 -7.66
C ASP A 57 7.75 -3.33 -8.27
N ALA A 58 6.55 -3.22 -7.72
CA ALA A 58 5.38 -3.94 -8.20
C ALA A 58 5.00 -3.55 -9.65
N ALA A 59 5.10 -2.27 -10.00
CA ALA A 59 4.82 -1.80 -11.35
C ALA A 59 5.84 -2.30 -12.38
N GLU A 60 7.14 -2.26 -12.07
CA GLU A 60 8.19 -2.77 -12.95
C GLU A 60 8.04 -4.27 -13.19
N HIS A 61 7.76 -5.05 -12.14
CA HIS A 61 7.56 -6.49 -12.26
C HIS A 61 6.29 -6.88 -13.03
N SER A 62 5.21 -6.11 -12.90
CA SER A 62 3.90 -6.47 -13.47
C SER A 62 3.67 -5.94 -14.88
N THR A 63 4.25 -4.80 -15.23
CA THR A 63 4.05 -4.15 -16.53
C THR A 63 5.26 -4.22 -17.45
N GLY A 64 6.44 -4.54 -16.90
CA GLY A 64 7.71 -4.42 -17.62
C GLY A 64 8.09 -2.98 -17.94
N SER A 65 7.43 -1.98 -17.32
CA SER A 65 7.81 -0.57 -17.46
C SER A 65 9.13 -0.31 -16.75
N ASP A 66 9.97 0.54 -17.33
CA ASP A 66 11.17 1.05 -16.67
C ASP A 66 10.81 2.29 -15.84
N LEU A 67 10.92 2.19 -14.52
CA LEU A 67 10.72 3.29 -13.57
C LEU A 67 12.03 3.62 -12.83
N SER A 68 13.18 3.20 -13.37
CA SER A 68 14.51 3.43 -12.80
C SER A 68 14.80 4.91 -12.53
N VAL A 69 14.27 5.80 -13.38
CA VAL A 69 14.35 7.26 -13.18
C VAL A 69 13.73 7.66 -11.86
N PHE A 70 12.51 7.21 -11.55
CA PHE A 70 11.86 7.51 -10.27
C PHE A 70 12.54 6.82 -9.09
N ARG A 71 13.11 5.64 -9.31
CA ARG A 71 13.89 4.95 -8.26
C ARG A 71 15.16 5.73 -7.90
N ALA A 72 15.79 6.37 -8.87
CA ALA A 72 16.97 7.20 -8.65
C ALA A 72 16.66 8.46 -7.83
N GLU A 73 15.39 8.89 -7.77
CA GLU A 73 14.91 10.04 -7.00
C GLU A 73 14.66 9.74 -5.51
N VAL A 74 14.61 8.46 -5.11
CA VAL A 74 14.36 8.06 -3.70
C VAL A 74 15.33 8.74 -2.71
N PRO A 75 16.66 8.80 -2.96
CA PRO A 75 17.58 9.52 -2.09
C PRO A 75 17.21 10.99 -1.92
N GLN A 76 16.69 11.65 -2.96
CA GLN A 76 16.28 13.05 -2.89
C GLN A 76 14.99 13.23 -2.07
N TRP A 77 14.04 12.30 -2.14
CA TRP A 77 12.85 12.32 -1.28
C TRP A 77 13.21 12.11 0.18
N VAL A 78 14.13 11.18 0.46
CA VAL A 78 14.68 10.96 1.81
C VAL A 78 15.43 12.18 2.29
N GLN A 79 16.27 12.78 1.44
CA GLN A 79 16.97 14.01 1.78
C GLN A 79 15.98 15.13 2.07
N THR A 80 14.90 15.29 1.32
CA THR A 80 13.85 16.29 1.60
C THR A 80 13.23 16.06 2.98
N ALA A 81 12.92 14.80 3.33
CA ALA A 81 12.39 14.44 4.64
C ALA A 81 13.40 14.61 5.81
N VAL A 82 14.70 14.40 5.53
CA VAL A 82 15.81 14.39 6.52
C VAL A 82 16.64 15.67 6.53
N ALA A 83 16.46 16.57 5.58
CA ALA A 83 17.09 17.91 5.55
C ALA A 83 16.25 18.93 6.32
N LEU A 84 14.99 18.60 6.62
CA LEU A 84 14.15 19.31 7.58
C LEU A 84 14.80 19.61 8.95
N PRO A 85 15.62 18.74 9.57
CA PRO A 85 16.43 19.04 10.75
C PRO A 85 17.60 20.00 10.50
N VAL A 86 18.16 20.08 9.28
CA VAL A 86 19.35 20.89 8.97
C VAL A 86 18.98 22.36 8.80
N HIS A 87 17.75 22.66 8.35
CA HIS A 87 17.26 24.02 8.12
C HIS A 87 16.39 24.61 9.26
N TRP A 88 16.30 23.97 10.44
CA TRP A 88 15.47 24.50 11.54
C TRP A 88 15.97 25.82 12.14
N VAL A 89 17.24 26.15 11.93
CA VAL A 89 17.90 27.30 12.57
C VAL A 89 18.29 28.40 11.60
N ASP A 90 18.12 28.17 10.29
CA ASP A 90 18.46 29.10 9.22
C ASP A 90 17.24 29.40 8.35
N VAL A 91 17.19 30.60 7.78
CA VAL A 91 16.21 30.96 6.75
C VAL A 91 16.43 30.05 5.54
N CYS A 92 15.36 29.44 5.05
CA CYS A 92 15.43 28.48 3.95
C CYS A 92 14.48 28.91 2.83
N ASP A 93 14.97 28.89 1.59
CA ASP A 93 14.13 29.10 0.41
C ASP A 93 13.23 27.87 0.21
N PRO A 94 11.94 28.04 -0.12
CA PRO A 94 11.06 26.93 -0.49
C PRO A 94 11.63 26.00 -1.57
N GLU A 95 12.45 26.53 -2.49
CA GLU A 95 13.13 25.75 -3.52
C GLU A 95 14.27 24.89 -2.98
N ASP A 96 14.96 25.36 -1.93
CA ASP A 96 16.02 24.58 -1.26
C ASP A 96 15.42 23.48 -0.37
N ALA A 97 14.28 23.77 0.27
CA ALA A 97 13.59 22.83 1.15
C ALA A 97 12.83 21.74 0.39
N VAL A 98 12.01 22.13 -0.60
CA VAL A 98 11.16 21.22 -1.38
C VAL A 98 11.16 21.69 -2.84
N PRO A 99 12.14 21.25 -3.66
CA PRO A 99 12.28 21.70 -5.04
C PRO A 99 11.01 21.50 -5.88
N MET A 100 10.69 22.44 -6.76
CA MET A 100 9.50 22.33 -7.62
C MET A 100 9.63 21.17 -8.63
N ALA A 101 10.85 20.88 -9.08
CA ALA A 101 11.15 19.73 -9.93
C ALA A 101 10.73 18.41 -9.27
N LEU A 102 11.06 18.24 -7.99
CA LEU A 102 10.69 17.07 -7.20
C LEU A 102 9.16 16.90 -7.13
N LEU A 103 8.42 17.98 -6.89
CA LEU A 103 6.95 17.94 -6.87
C LEU A 103 6.37 17.54 -8.22
N LYS A 104 6.93 18.04 -9.32
CA LYS A 104 6.52 17.69 -10.68
C LYS A 104 6.73 16.20 -10.96
N ASP A 105 7.88 15.66 -10.57
CA ASP A 105 8.21 14.25 -10.78
C ASP A 105 7.34 13.32 -9.93
N LEU A 106 7.08 13.68 -8.66
CA LEU A 106 6.11 12.96 -7.83
C LEU A 106 4.70 12.98 -8.42
N ASN A 107 4.26 14.11 -8.99
CA ASN A 107 2.95 14.18 -9.64
C ASN A 107 2.89 13.31 -10.90
N HIS A 108 3.95 13.24 -11.70
CA HIS A 108 4.03 12.33 -12.84
C HIS A 108 3.97 10.86 -12.40
N LEU A 109 4.73 10.49 -11.37
CA LEU A 109 4.69 9.15 -10.80
C LEU A 109 3.29 8.83 -10.25
N ALA A 110 2.66 9.78 -9.57
CA ALA A 110 1.29 9.62 -9.08
C ALA A 110 0.32 9.33 -10.23
N LEU A 111 0.34 10.13 -11.31
CA LEU A 111 -0.50 9.90 -12.48
C LEU A 111 -0.23 8.55 -13.15
N TYR A 112 1.03 8.09 -13.14
CA TYR A 112 1.36 6.76 -13.65
C TYR A 112 0.80 5.64 -12.76
N LEU A 113 0.91 5.78 -11.43
CA LEU A 113 0.45 4.78 -10.46
C LEU A 113 -1.08 4.78 -10.27
N ASP A 114 -1.77 5.84 -10.71
CA ASP A 114 -3.23 5.91 -10.70
C ASP A 114 -3.83 4.74 -11.51
N GLY A 115 -4.65 3.92 -10.85
CA GLY A 115 -5.24 2.70 -11.41
C GLY A 115 -4.30 1.48 -11.46
N LYS A 116 -3.00 1.64 -11.18
CA LYS A 116 -2.02 0.54 -11.13
C LYS A 116 -1.73 0.02 -9.72
N VAL A 117 -2.02 0.82 -8.70
CA VAL A 117 -1.86 0.45 -7.28
C VAL A 117 -3.22 0.09 -6.68
N LEU A 118 -3.25 -0.90 -5.79
CA LEU A 118 -4.43 -1.24 -5.02
C LEU A 118 -4.83 -0.08 -4.11
N VAL A 119 -5.86 0.65 -4.52
CA VAL A 119 -6.52 1.66 -3.68
C VAL A 119 -7.72 1.02 -3.00
N LEU A 120 -7.72 1.07 -1.66
CA LEU A 120 -8.84 0.66 -0.82
C LEU A 120 -9.70 1.87 -0.46
N ASP A 121 -10.71 2.13 -1.29
CA ASP A 121 -11.83 3.02 -0.95
C ASP A 121 -12.71 2.41 0.17
N SER A 122 -13.68 3.18 0.67
CA SER A 122 -14.58 2.74 1.74
C SER A 122 -15.36 1.47 1.40
N THR A 123 -15.82 1.36 0.15
CA THR A 123 -16.58 0.21 -0.35
C THR A 123 -15.70 -1.05 -0.37
N ARG A 124 -14.50 -0.96 -0.92
CA ARG A 124 -13.53 -2.08 -0.97
C ARG A 124 -13.07 -2.50 0.41
N ARG A 125 -12.92 -1.56 1.36
CA ARG A 125 -12.64 -1.89 2.77
C ARG A 125 -13.77 -2.67 3.41
N ALA A 126 -15.02 -2.25 3.19
CA ALA A 126 -16.18 -2.99 3.68
C ALA A 126 -16.24 -4.40 3.08
N SER A 127 -16.13 -4.53 1.76
CA SER A 127 -16.11 -5.83 1.08
C SER A 127 -14.97 -6.74 1.54
N LEU A 128 -13.79 -6.20 1.81
CA LEU A 128 -12.68 -6.97 2.37
C LEU A 128 -12.96 -7.37 3.82
N GLY A 129 -13.57 -6.51 4.63
CA GLY A 129 -14.02 -6.83 5.99
C GLY A 129 -15.06 -7.96 6.01
N ASP A 130 -16.00 -7.96 5.08
CA ASP A 130 -16.99 -9.02 4.92
C ASP A 130 -16.31 -10.35 4.54
N LEU A 131 -15.39 -10.32 3.58
CA LEU A 131 -14.62 -11.50 3.17
C LEU A 131 -13.81 -12.09 4.34
N LEU A 132 -13.15 -11.25 5.14
CA LEU A 132 -12.40 -11.71 6.32
C LEU A 132 -13.33 -12.36 7.36
N THR A 133 -14.57 -11.89 7.47
CA THR A 133 -15.60 -12.48 8.33
C THR A 133 -16.01 -13.86 7.83
N GLU A 134 -16.31 -14.00 6.53
CA GLU A 134 -16.61 -15.31 5.93
C GLU A 134 -15.46 -16.32 6.11
N ILE A 135 -14.21 -15.85 6.02
CA ILE A 135 -13.02 -16.70 6.25
C ILE A 135 -12.95 -17.16 7.70
N GLU A 136 -13.12 -16.27 8.68
CA GLU A 136 -13.14 -16.64 10.10
C GLU A 136 -14.24 -17.65 10.42
N GLU A 137 -15.44 -17.48 9.86
CA GLU A 137 -16.54 -18.43 10.01
C GLU A 137 -16.19 -19.81 9.45
N ALA A 138 -15.61 -19.86 8.24
CA ALA A 138 -15.19 -21.12 7.62
C ALA A 138 -14.06 -21.82 8.41
N LEU A 139 -13.09 -21.05 8.92
CA LEU A 139 -12.03 -21.57 9.79
C LEU A 139 -12.60 -22.11 11.12
N ASN A 140 -13.69 -21.52 11.62
CA ASN A 140 -14.33 -21.94 12.87
C ASN A 140 -15.23 -23.16 12.72
N ALA A 141 -15.79 -23.42 11.53
CA ALA A 141 -16.61 -24.59 11.25
C ALA A 141 -15.85 -25.94 11.38
N GLY A 142 -14.51 -25.91 11.46
CA GLY A 142 -13.67 -27.08 11.73
C GLY A 142 -13.35 -27.92 10.49
N GLY A 143 -12.65 -29.04 10.70
CA GLY A 143 -12.21 -29.93 9.62
C GLY A 143 -10.81 -29.61 9.06
N ILE A 144 -10.08 -28.68 9.67
CA ILE A 144 -8.67 -28.40 9.36
C ILE A 144 -7.82 -28.55 10.63
N SER A 145 -6.50 -28.66 10.49
CA SER A 145 -5.58 -28.74 11.63
C SER A 145 -5.67 -27.50 12.53
N ALA A 146 -5.41 -27.70 13.83
CA ALA A 146 -5.45 -26.61 14.81
C ALA A 146 -4.34 -25.58 14.55
N GLU A 147 -3.16 -26.01 14.09
CA GLU A 147 -2.07 -25.12 13.71
C GLU A 147 -2.48 -24.23 12.52
N LEU A 148 -3.07 -24.81 11.48
CA LEU A 148 -3.50 -24.07 10.30
C LEU A 148 -4.61 -23.08 10.64
N LYS A 149 -5.59 -23.50 11.44
CA LYS A 149 -6.64 -22.61 11.95
C LYS A 149 -6.04 -21.42 12.70
N LEU A 150 -5.13 -21.68 13.64
CA LEU A 150 -4.49 -20.62 14.45
C LEU A 150 -3.71 -19.64 13.56
N TYR A 151 -2.92 -20.16 12.61
CA TYR A 151 -2.15 -19.33 11.69
C TYR A 151 -3.06 -18.47 10.80
N ALA A 152 -4.10 -19.06 10.21
CA ALA A 152 -5.06 -18.36 9.38
C ALA A 152 -5.81 -17.26 10.16
N SER A 153 -6.29 -17.58 11.37
CA SER A 153 -6.97 -16.60 12.23
C SER A 153 -6.05 -15.43 12.64
N ARG A 154 -4.75 -15.69 12.86
CA ARG A 154 -3.77 -14.62 13.11
C ARG A 154 -3.59 -13.71 11.90
N LEU A 155 -3.46 -14.28 10.70
CA LEU A 155 -3.38 -13.50 9.46
C LEU A 155 -4.62 -12.64 9.24
N VAL A 156 -5.82 -13.18 9.49
CA VAL A 156 -7.06 -12.40 9.37
C VAL A 156 -7.09 -11.24 10.36
N ALA A 157 -6.71 -11.47 11.62
CA ALA A 157 -6.65 -10.42 12.63
C ALA A 157 -5.64 -9.32 12.25
N GLU A 158 -4.49 -9.70 11.70
CA GLU A 158 -3.45 -8.77 11.23
C GLU A 158 -3.98 -7.89 10.08
N ILE A 159 -4.62 -8.50 9.09
CA ILE A 159 -5.25 -7.79 7.97
C ILE A 159 -6.36 -6.85 8.47
N ARG A 160 -7.25 -7.31 9.36
CA ARG A 160 -8.30 -6.47 9.95
C ARG A 160 -7.71 -5.25 10.67
N ALA A 161 -6.68 -5.46 11.49
CA ALA A 161 -6.00 -4.38 12.20
C ALA A 161 -5.42 -3.35 11.23
N SER A 162 -4.75 -3.81 10.15
CA SER A 162 -4.17 -2.93 9.14
C SER A 162 -5.19 -2.10 8.35
N ILE A 163 -6.39 -2.63 8.12
CA ILE A 163 -7.43 -1.94 7.36
C ILE A 163 -8.17 -0.93 8.24
N SER A 164 -8.30 -1.26 9.54
CA SER A 164 -8.98 -0.43 10.53
C SER A 164 -8.12 0.76 10.96
N ASP A 165 -6.80 0.56 11.07
CA ASP A 165 -5.87 1.60 11.44
C ASP A 165 -5.19 2.18 10.19
N ALA A 166 -5.70 3.32 9.71
CA ALA A 166 -5.12 4.06 8.59
C ALA A 166 -3.64 4.46 8.84
N ASN A 167 -3.16 4.37 10.09
CA ASN A 167 -1.81 4.70 10.50
C ASN A 167 -0.93 3.49 10.90
N ALA A 168 -1.41 2.24 10.81
CA ALA A 168 -0.62 1.03 11.13
C ALA A 168 0.47 0.69 10.08
N GLY A 169 0.82 1.65 9.23
CA GLY A 169 1.77 1.52 8.11
C GLY A 169 3.25 1.52 8.48
N LEU A 170 3.66 0.95 9.62
CA LEU A 170 5.06 0.54 9.79
C LEU A 170 5.15 -0.95 9.48
N GLY A 171 5.41 -1.28 8.21
CA GLY A 171 5.81 -2.62 7.80
C GLY A 171 4.69 -3.61 7.44
N PHE A 172 3.42 -3.18 7.38
CA PHE A 172 2.35 -4.07 6.92
C PHE A 172 2.09 -3.93 5.42
N ASP A 173 2.63 -4.89 4.65
CA ASP A 173 2.29 -5.08 3.24
C ASP A 173 1.01 -5.92 3.13
N LEU A 174 -0.11 -5.22 2.91
CA LEU A 174 -1.42 -5.84 2.71
C LEU A 174 -1.41 -6.84 1.55
N SER A 175 -0.66 -6.58 0.48
CA SER A 175 -0.60 -7.45 -0.69
C SER A 175 0.04 -8.78 -0.32
N GLU A 176 1.16 -8.73 0.40
CA GLU A 176 1.84 -9.90 0.92
C GLU A 176 1.00 -10.65 1.96
N ALA A 177 0.31 -9.94 2.84
CA ALA A 177 -0.60 -10.56 3.82
C ALA A 177 -1.78 -11.28 3.15
N LEU A 178 -2.39 -10.66 2.12
CA LEU A 178 -3.43 -11.29 1.32
C LEU A 178 -2.91 -12.48 0.52
N ARG A 179 -1.66 -12.42 0.02
CA ARG A 179 -0.99 -13.56 -0.64
C ARG A 179 -0.78 -14.72 0.33
N ARG A 180 -0.29 -14.45 1.55
CA ARG A 180 -0.14 -15.47 2.60
C ARG A 180 -1.49 -16.09 2.98
N LEU A 181 -2.53 -15.27 3.08
CA LEU A 181 -3.89 -15.73 3.32
C LEU A 181 -4.39 -16.62 2.17
N TRP A 182 -4.14 -16.24 0.92
CA TRP A 182 -4.48 -17.05 -0.26
C TRP A 182 -3.79 -18.43 -0.25
N ILE A 183 -2.50 -18.49 0.11
CA ILE A 183 -1.76 -19.75 0.27
C ILE A 183 -2.38 -20.59 1.39
N CYS A 184 -2.67 -19.97 2.53
CA CYS A 184 -3.26 -20.62 3.69
C CYS A 184 -4.64 -21.22 3.39
N LEU A 185 -5.49 -20.51 2.64
CA LEU A 185 -6.78 -21.02 2.18
C LEU A 185 -6.62 -22.20 1.21
N GLY A 186 -5.55 -22.22 0.40
CA GLY A 186 -5.20 -23.37 -0.43
C GLY A 186 -4.82 -24.61 0.38
N ALA A 187 -4.07 -24.43 1.47
CA ALA A 187 -3.78 -25.51 2.42
C ALA A 187 -5.06 -25.98 3.13
N ALA A 188 -5.92 -25.05 3.56
CA ALA A 188 -7.19 -25.37 4.21
C ALA A 188 -8.12 -26.15 3.27
N GLN A 189 -8.17 -25.77 2.00
CA GLN A 189 -8.89 -26.52 0.97
C GLN A 189 -8.40 -27.97 0.84
N ASN A 190 -7.10 -28.22 0.98
CA ASN A 190 -6.54 -29.58 0.85
C ASN A 190 -6.78 -30.43 2.10
N GLU A 191 -6.74 -29.84 3.29
CA GLU A 191 -6.98 -30.52 4.56
C GLU A 191 -8.46 -30.74 4.87
N ALA A 192 -9.33 -29.85 4.39
CA ALA A 192 -10.75 -29.87 4.72
C ALA A 192 -11.46 -31.15 4.25
N PRO A 193 -12.52 -31.59 4.97
CA PRO A 193 -13.40 -32.66 4.49
C PRO A 193 -14.01 -32.29 3.14
N GLU A 194 -14.33 -33.29 2.32
CA GLU A 194 -14.82 -33.10 0.95
C GLU A 194 -15.98 -32.09 0.84
N LYS A 195 -16.88 -32.10 1.82
CA LYS A 195 -18.04 -31.19 1.91
C LYS A 195 -17.67 -29.72 2.12
N SER A 196 -16.48 -29.44 2.68
CA SER A 196 -16.01 -28.10 3.03
C SER A 196 -14.92 -27.58 2.08
N LYS A 197 -14.32 -28.44 1.24
CA LYS A 197 -13.31 -28.02 0.24
C LYS A 197 -13.84 -26.93 -0.71
N GLY A 198 -15.10 -27.04 -1.13
CA GLY A 198 -15.75 -26.05 -1.99
C GLY A 198 -15.82 -24.65 -1.36
N VAL A 199 -16.00 -24.57 -0.04
CA VAL A 199 -16.04 -23.30 0.70
C VAL A 199 -14.66 -22.63 0.68
N PHE A 200 -13.60 -23.36 1.05
CA PHE A 200 -12.25 -22.82 1.03
C PHE A 200 -11.78 -22.45 -0.38
N LYS A 201 -12.19 -23.22 -1.40
CA LYS A 201 -11.93 -22.88 -2.81
C LYS A 201 -12.59 -21.53 -3.17
N ALA A 202 -13.87 -21.36 -2.87
CA ALA A 202 -14.60 -20.13 -3.18
C ALA A 202 -14.01 -18.91 -2.45
N LEU A 203 -13.66 -19.06 -1.16
CA LEU A 203 -13.00 -18.00 -0.39
C LEU A 203 -11.63 -17.64 -0.98
N ARG A 204 -10.84 -18.64 -1.37
CA ARG A 204 -9.55 -18.44 -2.02
C ARG A 204 -9.69 -17.68 -3.34
N GLU A 205 -10.68 -18.03 -4.16
CA GLU A 205 -10.98 -17.34 -5.42
C GLU A 205 -11.40 -15.88 -5.19
N LYS A 206 -12.14 -15.57 -4.12
CA LYS A 206 -12.47 -14.17 -3.75
C LYS A 206 -11.26 -13.34 -3.31
N VAL A 207 -10.23 -13.97 -2.74
CA VAL A 207 -8.97 -13.31 -2.39
C VAL A 207 -8.14 -12.99 -3.64
N VAL A 208 -8.26 -13.77 -4.73
CA VAL A 208 -7.46 -13.57 -5.97
C VAL A 208 -7.65 -12.18 -6.59
N PRO A 209 -8.86 -11.65 -6.84
CA PRO A 209 -9.02 -10.28 -7.34
C PRO A 209 -8.37 -9.24 -6.43
N SER A 210 -8.38 -9.45 -5.12
CA SER A 210 -7.76 -8.54 -4.12
C SER A 210 -6.22 -8.61 -4.13
N VAL A 211 -5.65 -9.77 -4.49
CA VAL A 211 -4.19 -9.99 -4.65
C VAL A 211 -3.72 -9.59 -6.05
N VAL A 212 -4.49 -9.86 -7.10
CA VAL A 212 -4.16 -9.57 -8.50
C VAL A 212 -4.34 -8.09 -8.81
N SER A 213 -5.28 -7.39 -8.17
CA SER A 213 -5.34 -5.92 -8.25
C SER A 213 -4.19 -5.23 -7.50
N SER A 214 -3.53 -5.90 -6.54
CA SER A 214 -2.28 -5.44 -5.94
C SER A 214 -1.00 -5.86 -6.69
N VAL A 215 -1.04 -6.96 -7.44
CA VAL A 215 0.12 -7.51 -8.16
C VAL A 215 0.09 -7.21 -9.67
N GLY A 216 -1.00 -6.64 -10.20
CA GLY A 216 -1.06 -6.24 -11.60
C GLY A 216 -2.48 -6.19 -12.17
N SER A 217 -3.18 -5.07 -11.96
CA SER A 217 -4.29 -4.66 -12.85
C SER A 217 -3.79 -4.04 -14.17
N ALA A 218 -2.71 -4.60 -14.72
CA ALA A 218 -2.24 -4.29 -16.08
C ALA A 218 -2.02 -5.54 -16.97
N GLY A 219 -2.22 -6.77 -16.46
CA GLY A 219 -1.91 -7.98 -17.22
C GLY A 219 -3.00 -9.07 -17.31
N LEU A 220 -4.03 -9.06 -16.45
CA LEU A 220 -4.92 -10.23 -16.32
C LEU A 220 -6.37 -10.07 -16.83
N ILE A 221 -6.71 -8.94 -17.48
CA ILE A 221 -8.03 -8.78 -18.15
C ILE A 221 -7.94 -8.93 -19.68
N ALA A 222 -6.77 -9.31 -20.23
CA ALA A 222 -6.63 -9.61 -21.67
C ALA A 222 -6.73 -11.10 -22.05
N GLY A 223 -6.93 -12.02 -21.09
CA GLY A 223 -6.88 -13.47 -21.37
C GLY A 223 -8.01 -14.35 -20.82
N GLY A 224 -8.98 -13.80 -20.09
CA GLY A 224 -9.92 -14.59 -19.28
C GLY A 224 -11.27 -14.94 -19.92
N THR A 225 -11.60 -14.42 -21.09
CA THR A 225 -12.91 -14.65 -21.73
C THR A 225 -12.85 -15.22 -23.15
N ALA A 226 -11.67 -15.62 -23.64
CA ALA A 226 -11.51 -16.12 -25.02
C ALA A 226 -11.14 -17.62 -25.17
N ALA A 227 -11.12 -18.42 -24.11
CA ALA A 227 -10.64 -19.81 -24.18
C ALA A 227 -11.64 -20.89 -23.70
N LEU A 228 -12.95 -20.63 -23.76
CA LEU A 228 -13.99 -21.63 -23.48
C LEU A 228 -14.99 -21.85 -24.62
N GLY A 229 -14.60 -21.50 -25.85
CA GLY A 229 -15.34 -21.87 -27.04
C GLY A 229 -14.39 -22.01 -28.20
N LEU A 230 -13.95 -23.25 -28.47
CA LEU A 230 -13.67 -23.85 -29.79
C LEU A 230 -12.71 -25.04 -29.62
N LEU A 231 -13.31 -26.21 -29.42
CA LEU A 231 -12.79 -27.49 -29.92
C LEU A 231 -13.98 -28.22 -30.54
N PRO A 232 -13.92 -28.67 -31.80
CA PRO A 232 -14.42 -30.00 -32.12
C PRO A 232 -13.46 -31.08 -31.60
#